data_AF-A0A950NC72-F1
#
_entry.id   AF-A0A950NC72-F1
#
_cell.length_a   1.000
_cell.length_b   1.000
_cell.length_c   1.000
_cell.angle_alpha   90.00
_cell.angle_beta   90.00
_cell.angle_gamma   90.00
#
_symmetry.space_group_name_H-M   'P 1'
#
loop_
_entity.id
_entity.type
_entity.pdbx_description
1 polymer ?
#
loop_
_entity_poly.entity_id
_entity_poly.type
_entity_poly.pdbx_seq_one_letter_code
_entity_poly.pdbx_strand_id
1 'polypeptide(L)'
;MVEGDPLVLVSNRGPVTYGPGDEVRRGTGGLVTALIGLARHREVTWVASAMTDEDVLMAERHGGRPFPVQTPDGDEYRVKLVASDAEAYDRFYNIIANPMLWFIQHYLWDLSNAPAIRRHETEAFEFGYNVVNEDLARAVLEEIEGVSNPVVMVHDYHLYTLPGLIRRARPDVFLHHFIHIPWTQPDA
;
A
#
# COMPACT_ATOMS: atom_id res chain seq x y z
N MET A 1 25.88 -2.68 18.86
CA MET A 1 24.99 -1.65 18.30
C MET A 1 23.76 -2.41 17.86
N VAL A 2 22.58 -2.13 18.39
CA VAL A 2 21.37 -2.84 17.95
C VAL A 2 21.05 -2.30 16.57
N GLU A 3 21.41 -3.07 15.56
CA GLU A 3 20.90 -2.95 14.19
C GLU A 3 19.38 -2.78 14.31
N GLY A 4 18.85 -1.64 13.87
CA GLY A 4 17.45 -1.30 14.17
C GLY A 4 16.52 -2.35 13.57
N ASP A 5 15.49 -2.76 14.34
CA ASP A 5 14.55 -3.79 13.90
C ASP A 5 13.99 -3.48 12.50
N PRO A 6 13.85 -4.50 11.62
CA PRO A 6 13.33 -4.32 10.26
C PRO A 6 12.00 -3.57 10.25
N LEU A 7 11.91 -2.58 9.37
CA LEU A 7 10.71 -1.75 9.21
C LEU A 7 10.03 -2.09 7.87
N VAL A 8 8.74 -2.43 7.93
CA VAL A 8 7.92 -2.60 6.73
C VAL A 8 7.04 -1.37 6.52
N LEU A 9 7.21 -0.72 5.38
CA LEU A 9 6.34 0.35 4.91
C LEU A 9 5.34 -0.24 3.91
N VAL A 10 4.08 0.20 3.97
CA VAL A 10 3.03 -0.30 3.08
C VAL A 10 2.22 0.86 2.52
N SER A 11 2.09 0.91 1.20
CA SER A 11 1.25 1.91 0.50
C SER A 11 0.76 1.36 -0.82
N ASN A 12 -0.35 1.89 -1.35
CA ASN A 12 -0.80 1.49 -2.69
C ASN A 12 0.24 1.86 -3.76
N ARG A 13 0.72 3.11 -3.76
CA ARG A 13 1.77 3.58 -4.66
C ARG A 13 3.13 3.41 -4.00
N GLY A 14 4.02 2.68 -4.66
CA GLY A 14 5.41 2.52 -4.25
C GLY A 14 6.25 3.80 -4.43
N PRO A 15 7.50 3.79 -3.94
CA PRO A 15 8.41 4.93 -4.07
C PRO A 15 9.01 5.06 -5.48
N VAL A 16 8.86 4.03 -6.30
CA VAL A 16 9.22 3.97 -7.72
C VAL A 16 8.15 3.23 -8.50
N THR A 17 8.04 3.55 -9.79
CA THR A 17 7.29 2.79 -10.80
C THR A 17 8.20 2.49 -11.97
N TYR A 18 7.89 1.45 -12.74
CA TYR A 18 8.72 1.02 -13.86
C TYR A 18 8.08 1.37 -15.20
N GLY A 19 8.92 1.73 -16.18
CA GLY A 19 8.55 1.92 -17.57
C GLY A 19 9.25 0.91 -18.50
N PRO A 20 8.99 0.99 -19.82
CA PRO A 20 9.61 0.12 -20.81
C PRO A 20 11.14 0.12 -20.71
N GLY A 21 11.76 -1.06 -20.75
CA GLY A 21 13.21 -1.21 -20.61
C GLY A 21 13.74 -0.95 -19.20
N ASP A 22 12.90 -1.17 -18.18
CA ASP A 22 13.22 -1.01 -16.76
C ASP A 22 13.58 0.43 -16.36
N GLU A 23 13.00 1.40 -17.07
CA GLU A 23 13.12 2.82 -16.73
C GLU A 23 12.50 3.06 -15.35
N VAL A 24 13.33 3.47 -14.38
CA VAL A 24 12.88 3.76 -13.01
C VAL A 24 12.37 5.20 -12.94
N ARG A 25 11.10 5.36 -12.59
CA ARG A 25 10.50 6.67 -12.30
C ARG A 25 10.22 6.78 -10.83
N ARG A 26 10.79 7.80 -10.17
CA ARG A 26 10.50 8.08 -8.75
C ARG A 26 9.04 8.50 -8.60
N GLY A 27 8.36 7.94 -7.61
CA GLY A 27 7.06 8.41 -7.17
C GLY A 27 7.17 9.86 -6.73
N THR A 28 6.38 10.74 -7.33
CA THR A 28 6.30 12.14 -6.94
C THR A 28 5.40 12.27 -5.71
N GLY A 29 5.98 12.62 -4.55
CA GLY A 29 5.18 12.84 -3.35
C GLY A 29 6.00 13.06 -2.07
N GLY A 30 5.51 13.93 -1.19
CA GLY A 30 6.16 14.24 0.10
C GLY A 30 6.31 13.03 1.03
N LEU A 31 5.48 11.99 0.85
CA LEU A 31 5.55 10.73 1.59
C LEU A 31 6.88 10.00 1.36
N VAL A 32 7.25 9.83 0.09
CA VAL A 32 8.45 9.11 -0.32
C VAL A 32 9.69 9.81 0.23
N THR A 33 9.76 11.13 0.11
CA THR A 33 10.86 11.93 0.67
C THR A 33 10.93 11.85 2.20
N ALA A 34 9.80 11.92 2.89
CA ALA A 34 9.77 11.85 4.36
C ALA A 34 10.17 10.47 4.89
N LEU A 35 9.74 9.40 4.23
CA LEU A 35 9.97 8.02 4.69
C LEU A 35 11.33 7.45 4.26
N ILE A 36 11.92 7.89 3.14
CA ILE A 36 13.28 7.47 2.74
C ILE A 36 14.32 7.84 3.82
N GLY A 37 14.10 8.93 4.57
CA GLY A 37 14.97 9.28 5.71
C GLY A 37 15.07 8.17 6.77
N LEU A 38 14.05 7.31 6.91
CA LEU A 38 14.07 6.17 7.84
C LEU A 38 14.99 5.06 7.36
N ALA A 39 15.12 4.87 6.03
CA ALA A 39 15.98 3.85 5.43
C ALA A 39 17.47 4.09 5.73
N ARG A 40 17.87 5.31 6.11
CA ARG A 40 19.23 5.63 6.55
C ARG A 40 19.60 5.04 7.92
N HIS A 41 18.60 4.65 8.71
CA HIS A 41 18.79 4.24 10.10
C HIS A 41 18.37 2.80 10.37
N ARG A 42 17.62 2.17 9.45
CA ARG A 42 17.07 0.81 9.60
C ARG A 42 16.93 0.15 8.23
N GLU A 43 16.96 -1.18 8.21
CA GLU A 43 16.56 -1.92 7.01
C GLU A 43 15.06 -1.68 6.75
N VAL A 44 14.74 -1.18 5.55
CA VAL A 44 13.37 -0.86 5.14
C VAL A 44 12.99 -1.72 3.94
N THR A 45 11.87 -2.43 4.08
CA THR A 45 11.16 -3.06 2.97
C THR A 45 9.87 -2.32 2.71
N TRP A 46 9.72 -1.79 1.50
CA TRP A 46 8.53 -1.12 1.03
C TRP A 46 7.66 -2.09 0.24
N VAL A 47 6.53 -2.50 0.82
CA VAL A 47 5.51 -3.30 0.16
C VAL A 47 4.52 -2.37 -0.54
N ALA A 48 4.33 -2.53 -1.84
CA ALA A 48 3.40 -1.72 -2.61
C ALA A 48 2.68 -2.51 -3.69
N SER A 49 1.52 -2.02 -4.14
CA SER A 49 0.82 -2.60 -5.28
C SER A 49 1.65 -2.41 -6.56
N ALA A 50 1.68 -3.42 -7.42
CA ALA A 50 2.10 -3.24 -8.80
C ALA A 50 0.96 -2.51 -9.54
N MET A 51 1.21 -1.26 -9.97
CA MET A 51 0.15 -0.39 -10.49
C MET A 51 0.07 -0.36 -12.02
N THR A 52 1.11 -0.85 -12.69
CA THR A 52 1.23 -0.88 -14.16
C THR A 52 1.65 -2.26 -14.62
N ASP A 53 1.49 -2.53 -15.93
CA ASP A 53 1.95 -3.78 -16.53
C ASP A 53 3.46 -3.97 -16.33
N GLU A 54 4.25 -2.89 -16.41
CA GLU A 54 5.69 -2.93 -16.14
C GLU A 54 6.02 -3.24 -14.67
N ASP A 55 5.23 -2.73 -13.72
CA ASP A 55 5.37 -3.08 -12.30
C ASP A 55 5.06 -4.57 -12.08
N VAL A 56 4.04 -5.11 -12.76
CA VAL A 56 3.68 -6.54 -12.70
C VAL A 56 4.81 -7.40 -13.25
N LEU A 57 5.35 -7.06 -14.43
CA LEU A 57 6.51 -7.75 -15.01
C LEU A 57 7.73 -7.65 -14.09
N MET A 58 7.92 -6.53 -13.41
CA MET A 58 8.99 -6.37 -12.42
C MET A 58 8.78 -7.30 -11.21
N ALA A 59 7.57 -7.36 -10.66
CA ALA A 59 7.23 -8.27 -9.56
C ALA A 59 7.47 -9.74 -9.96
N GLU A 60 7.05 -10.13 -11.16
CA GLU A 60 7.23 -11.49 -11.70
C GLU A 60 8.71 -11.86 -11.88
N ARG A 61 9.52 -10.96 -12.44
CA ARG A 61 10.97 -11.18 -12.62
C ARG A 61 11.70 -11.44 -11.31
N HIS A 62 11.25 -10.83 -10.23
CA HIS A 62 11.78 -11.04 -8.88
C HIS A 62 11.07 -12.16 -8.11
N GLY A 63 10.13 -12.88 -8.75
CA GLY A 63 9.40 -13.99 -8.14
C GLY A 63 8.59 -13.58 -6.91
N GLY A 64 8.06 -12.36 -6.90
CA GLY A 64 7.31 -11.79 -5.77
C GLY A 64 8.17 -11.47 -4.54
N ARG A 65 9.50 -11.51 -4.63
CA ARG A 65 10.41 -11.21 -3.51
C ARG A 65 10.84 -9.74 -3.50
N PRO A 66 11.22 -9.18 -2.34
CA PRO A 66 11.77 -7.84 -2.28
C PRO A 66 13.12 -7.75 -2.98
N PHE A 67 13.31 -6.69 -3.77
CA PHE A 67 14.53 -6.38 -4.50
C PHE A 67 15.07 -4.99 -4.14
N PRO A 68 16.39 -4.75 -4.22
CA PRO A 68 16.98 -3.46 -3.85
C PRO A 68 16.64 -2.39 -4.89
N VAL A 69 16.38 -1.18 -4.40
CA VAL A 69 16.19 0.04 -5.19
C VAL A 69 17.13 1.09 -4.62
N GLN A 70 18.02 1.59 -5.49
CA GLN A 70 18.89 2.70 -5.16
C GLN A 70 18.30 3.98 -5.74
N THR A 71 18.18 5.00 -4.90
CA THR A 71 17.72 6.29 -5.35
C THR A 71 18.90 7.13 -5.89
N PRO A 72 18.68 8.05 -6.84
CA PRO A 72 19.68 9.02 -7.30
C PRO A 72 20.50 9.73 -6.20
N ASP A 73 19.94 9.91 -5.00
CA ASP A 73 20.59 10.57 -3.87
C ASP A 73 21.44 9.62 -2.99
N GLY A 74 21.56 8.35 -3.41
CA GLY A 74 22.40 7.34 -2.77
C GLY A 74 21.72 6.48 -1.72
N ASP A 75 20.47 6.81 -1.33
CA ASP A 75 19.69 6.00 -0.39
C ASP A 75 19.32 4.64 -1.00
N GLU A 76 19.41 3.57 -0.21
CA GLU A 76 19.07 2.19 -0.60
C GLU A 76 17.95 1.65 0.29
N TYR A 77 16.93 1.08 -0.32
CA TYR A 77 15.86 0.35 0.36
C TYR A 77 15.38 -0.81 -0.51
N ARG A 78 14.60 -1.72 0.06
CA ARG A 78 14.02 -2.84 -0.68
C ARG A 78 12.59 -2.51 -1.06
N VAL A 79 12.16 -2.94 -2.24
CA VAL A 79 10.77 -2.84 -2.68
C VAL A 79 10.24 -4.24 -2.97
N LYS A 80 9.03 -4.52 -2.50
CA LYS A 80 8.24 -5.69 -2.87
C LYS A 80 6.97 -5.21 -3.56
N LEU A 81 6.88 -5.44 -4.86
CA LEU A 81 5.70 -5.14 -5.65
C LEU A 81 4.74 -6.34 -5.61
N VAL A 82 3.47 -6.06 -5.34
CA VAL A 82 2.40 -7.06 -5.21
C VAL A 82 1.46 -6.91 -6.38
N ALA A 83 1.48 -7.89 -7.28
CA ALA A 83 0.52 -7.98 -8.38
C ALA A 83 -0.74 -8.71 -7.89
N SER A 84 -1.82 -7.95 -7.71
CA SER A 84 -3.16 -8.50 -7.51
C SER A 84 -3.81 -8.82 -8.86
N ASP A 85 -4.90 -9.58 -8.84
CA ASP A 85 -5.75 -9.75 -10.01
C ASP A 85 -6.16 -8.40 -10.60
N ALA A 86 -6.11 -8.27 -11.93
CA ALA A 86 -6.30 -6.99 -12.61
C ALA A 86 -7.73 -6.45 -12.43
N GLU A 87 -8.74 -7.32 -12.42
CA GLU A 87 -10.13 -6.92 -12.19
C GLU A 87 -10.34 -6.51 -10.73
N ALA A 88 -9.74 -7.24 -9.79
CA ALA A 88 -9.76 -6.87 -8.38
C ALA A 88 -9.09 -5.51 -8.13
N TYR A 89 -7.94 -5.26 -8.77
CA TYR A 89 -7.22 -3.98 -8.65
C TYR A 89 -8.02 -2.81 -9.25
N ASP A 90 -8.64 -3.01 -10.41
CA ASP A 90 -9.53 -2.00 -11.01
C ASP A 90 -10.69 -1.65 -10.07
N ARG A 91 -11.39 -2.67 -9.53
CA ARG A 91 -12.49 -2.47 -8.56
C ARG A 91 -12.01 -1.77 -7.28
N PHE A 92 -10.85 -2.16 -6.76
CA PHE A 92 -10.22 -1.53 -5.61
C PHE A 92 -9.94 -0.05 -5.85
N TYR A 93 -9.28 0.29 -6.96
CA TYR A 93 -8.75 1.64 -7.18
C TYR A 93 -9.80 2.59 -7.78
N ASN A 94 -10.52 2.13 -8.79
CA ASN A 94 -11.41 2.94 -9.62
C ASN A 94 -12.87 2.92 -9.18
N ILE A 95 -13.26 2.08 -8.20
CA ILE A 95 -14.61 2.08 -7.62
C ILE A 95 -14.57 2.46 -6.14
N ILE A 96 -13.73 1.79 -5.33
CA ILE A 96 -13.75 2.00 -3.88
C ILE A 96 -12.81 3.11 -3.42
N ALA A 97 -11.52 3.08 -3.78
CA ALA A 97 -10.57 4.05 -3.27
C ALA A 97 -10.86 5.47 -3.78
N ASN A 98 -10.65 5.74 -5.07
CA ASN A 98 -10.69 7.12 -5.60
C ASN A 98 -12.08 7.73 -5.79
N PRO A 99 -13.17 6.98 -6.07
CA PRO A 99 -14.49 7.58 -6.10
C PRO A 99 -15.15 7.54 -4.72
N MET A 100 -15.27 6.35 -4.11
CA MET A 100 -16.06 6.20 -2.87
C MET A 100 -15.38 6.80 -1.65
N LEU A 101 -14.19 6.30 -1.28
CA LEU A 101 -13.47 6.72 -0.08
C LEU A 101 -12.94 8.15 -0.20
N TRP A 102 -12.38 8.52 -1.36
CA TRP A 102 -11.92 9.89 -1.57
C TRP A 102 -13.05 10.91 -1.44
N PHE A 103 -14.21 10.70 -2.08
CA PHE A 103 -15.28 11.70 -2.06
C PHE A 103 -15.91 11.86 -0.67
N ILE A 104 -16.12 10.75 0.07
CA ILE A 104 -16.67 10.85 1.43
C ILE A 104 -15.69 11.55 2.37
N GLN A 105 -14.38 11.33 2.21
CA GLN A 105 -13.36 11.98 3.04
C GLN A 105 -13.09 13.44 2.67
N HIS A 106 -13.43 13.85 1.45
CA HIS A 106 -13.33 15.24 1.00
C HIS A 106 -14.66 15.98 1.00
N TYR A 107 -15.74 15.40 1.52
CA TYR A 107 -17.07 16.01 1.58
C TYR A 107 -17.58 16.46 0.19
N LEU A 108 -17.32 15.66 -0.84
CA LEU A 108 -17.64 16.00 -2.23
C LEU A 108 -18.97 15.42 -2.72
N TRP A 109 -19.67 14.64 -1.89
CA TRP A 109 -20.96 14.07 -2.25
C TRP A 109 -22.08 15.09 -2.17
N ASP A 110 -22.87 15.18 -3.23
CA ASP A 110 -24.22 15.73 -3.17
C ASP A 110 -25.14 14.67 -2.56
N LEU A 111 -25.35 14.75 -1.24
CA LEU A 111 -26.11 13.78 -0.45
C LEU A 111 -27.55 13.55 -0.94
N SER A 112 -28.10 14.46 -1.75
CA SER A 112 -29.44 14.28 -2.34
C SER A 112 -29.44 13.27 -3.50
N ASN A 113 -28.29 13.04 -4.13
CA ASN A 113 -28.17 12.27 -5.38
C ASN A 113 -27.10 11.16 -5.31
N ALA A 114 -26.13 11.25 -4.40
CA ALA A 114 -24.99 10.36 -4.30
C ALA A 114 -24.46 10.26 -2.86
N PRO A 115 -23.67 9.23 -2.51
CA PRO A 115 -23.33 8.07 -3.34
C PRO A 115 -24.52 7.13 -3.50
N ALA A 116 -24.56 6.39 -4.61
CA ALA A 116 -25.55 5.35 -4.82
C ALA A 116 -24.92 3.98 -4.60
N ILE A 117 -24.95 3.50 -3.34
CA ILE A 117 -24.41 2.20 -2.98
C ILE A 117 -25.38 1.11 -3.41
N ARG A 118 -25.00 0.34 -4.43
CA ARG A 118 -25.75 -0.79 -4.97
C ARG A 118 -24.87 -2.04 -4.98
N ARG A 119 -25.40 -3.10 -5.60
CA ARG A 119 -24.70 -4.38 -5.79
C ARG A 119 -23.28 -4.18 -6.33
N HIS A 120 -23.13 -3.32 -7.33
CA HIS A 120 -21.85 -3.05 -7.97
C HIS A 120 -20.79 -2.55 -6.98
N GLU A 121 -21.12 -1.57 -6.13
CA GLU A 121 -20.20 -1.02 -5.14
C GLU A 121 -19.91 -2.03 -4.03
N THR A 122 -20.92 -2.80 -3.60
CA THR A 122 -20.69 -3.87 -2.61
C THR A 122 -19.78 -4.97 -3.17
N GLU A 123 -19.97 -5.38 -4.42
CA GLU A 123 -19.12 -6.40 -5.07
C GLU A 123 -17.72 -5.86 -5.37
N ALA A 124 -17.56 -4.56 -5.62
CA ALA A 124 -16.24 -3.93 -5.75
C ALA A 124 -15.50 -3.85 -4.41
N PHE A 125 -16.23 -3.66 -3.30
CA PHE A 125 -15.64 -3.75 -1.96
C PHE A 125 -15.15 -5.18 -1.66
N GLU A 126 -15.98 -6.20 -1.90
CA GLU A 126 -15.61 -7.57 -1.54
C GLU A 126 -14.60 -8.21 -2.49
N PHE A 127 -14.80 -8.07 -3.80
CA PHE A 127 -13.97 -8.72 -4.80
C PHE A 127 -12.87 -7.82 -5.38
N GLY A 128 -12.77 -6.58 -4.89
CA GLY A 128 -11.69 -5.66 -5.25
C GLY A 128 -10.96 -5.16 -4.01
N TYR A 129 -11.61 -4.30 -3.23
CA TYR A 129 -10.94 -3.60 -2.14
C TYR A 129 -10.36 -4.54 -1.08
N ASN A 130 -11.15 -5.53 -0.65
CA ASN A 130 -10.68 -6.53 0.31
C ASN A 130 -9.64 -7.46 -0.29
N VAL A 131 -9.79 -7.89 -1.55
CA VAL A 131 -8.80 -8.75 -2.23
C VAL A 131 -7.42 -8.09 -2.29
N VAL A 132 -7.33 -6.83 -2.72
CA VAL A 132 -6.03 -6.12 -2.79
C VAL A 132 -5.44 -5.89 -1.39
N ASN A 133 -6.27 -5.56 -0.40
CA ASN A 133 -5.82 -5.42 0.99
C ASN A 133 -5.30 -6.76 1.56
N GLU A 134 -5.93 -7.88 1.19
CA GLU A 134 -5.51 -9.24 1.58
C GLU A 134 -4.20 -9.65 0.93
N ASP A 135 -4.00 -9.36 -0.35
CA ASP A 135 -2.76 -9.64 -1.06
C ASP A 135 -1.58 -8.87 -0.48
N LEU A 136 -1.77 -7.57 -0.22
CA LEU A 136 -0.77 -6.75 0.44
C LEU A 136 -0.53 -7.21 1.89
N ALA A 137 -1.57 -7.57 2.64
CA ALA A 137 -1.42 -8.10 3.99
C ALA A 137 -0.60 -9.40 4.01
N ARG A 138 -0.84 -10.30 3.04
CA ARG A 138 -0.07 -11.54 2.88
C ARG A 138 1.40 -11.24 2.61
N ALA A 139 1.68 -10.34 1.68
CA ALA A 139 3.04 -9.91 1.37
C ALA A 139 3.75 -9.33 2.59
N VAL A 140 3.06 -8.52 3.41
CA VAL A 140 3.61 -7.97 4.66
C VAL A 140 3.88 -9.07 5.69
N LEU A 141 2.97 -10.02 5.86
CA LEU A 141 3.13 -11.12 6.82
C LEU A 141 4.33 -12.00 6.49
N GLU A 142 4.60 -12.24 5.21
CA GLU A 142 5.82 -12.92 4.74
C GLU A 142 7.08 -12.12 5.11
N GLU A 143 7.08 -10.79 4.92
CA GLU A 143 8.25 -9.94 5.23
C GLU A 143 8.58 -9.88 6.73
N ILE A 144 7.57 -10.01 7.59
CA ILE A 144 7.77 -9.96 9.04
C ILE A 144 7.90 -11.34 9.68
N GLU A 145 7.90 -12.42 8.89
CA GLU A 145 8.04 -13.78 9.39
C GLU A 145 9.37 -13.94 10.16
N GLY A 146 9.32 -14.53 11.35
CA GLY A 146 10.51 -14.72 12.21
C GLY A 146 11.07 -13.44 12.86
N VAL A 147 10.58 -12.25 12.51
CA VAL A 147 11.01 -10.98 13.12
C VAL A 147 10.34 -10.83 14.50
N SER A 148 11.15 -10.59 15.55
CA SER A 148 10.67 -10.26 16.89
C SER A 148 10.17 -8.83 16.95
N ASN A 149 8.96 -8.59 17.48
CA ASN A 149 8.34 -7.25 17.61
C ASN A 149 8.37 -6.42 16.31
N PRO A 150 7.83 -6.96 15.20
CA PRO A 150 7.93 -6.30 13.89
C PRO A 150 7.19 -4.96 13.88
N VAL A 151 7.74 -4.01 13.12
CA VAL A 151 7.16 -2.67 12.95
C VAL A 151 6.61 -2.54 11.54
N VAL A 152 5.32 -2.27 11.41
CA VAL A 152 4.63 -2.06 10.14
C VAL A 152 3.97 -0.69 10.13
N MET A 153 4.33 0.14 9.15
CA MET A 153 3.71 1.44 8.91
C MET A 153 2.91 1.41 7.62
N VAL A 154 1.59 1.48 7.76
CA VAL A 154 0.61 1.50 6.69
C VAL A 154 0.28 2.94 6.34
N HIS A 155 0.22 3.24 5.05
CA HIS A 155 -0.04 4.58 4.56
C HIS A 155 -1.25 4.61 3.65
N ASP A 156 -2.12 5.58 3.99
CA ASP A 156 -3.26 6.08 3.25
C ASP A 156 -4.55 5.26 3.32
N TYR A 157 -5.64 5.89 2.86
CA TYR A 157 -7.01 5.38 2.88
C TYR A 157 -7.25 4.17 2.00
N HIS A 158 -6.33 3.87 1.08
CA HIS A 158 -6.36 2.67 0.26
C HIS A 158 -6.34 1.37 1.10
N LEU A 159 -5.81 1.43 2.33
CA LEU A 159 -5.43 0.23 3.09
C LEU A 159 -6.19 0.10 4.42
N TYR A 160 -7.49 0.41 4.49
CA TYR A 160 -8.24 0.37 5.76
C TYR A 160 -8.41 -1.02 6.36
N THR A 161 -8.54 -2.06 5.54
CA THR A 161 -8.80 -3.42 6.06
C THR A 161 -7.52 -4.19 6.34
N LEU A 162 -6.41 -3.81 5.71
CA LEU A 162 -5.08 -4.42 5.87
C LEU A 162 -4.57 -4.50 7.33
N PRO A 163 -4.62 -3.45 8.18
CA PRO A 163 -4.13 -3.55 9.56
C PRO A 163 -4.86 -4.62 10.39
N GLY A 164 -6.17 -4.79 10.17
CA GLY A 164 -6.97 -5.80 10.84
C GLY A 164 -6.57 -7.22 10.44
N LEU A 165 -6.24 -7.42 9.16
CA LEU A 165 -5.73 -8.70 8.63
C LEU A 165 -4.38 -9.06 9.27
N ILE A 166 -3.44 -8.11 9.32
CA ILE A 166 -2.11 -8.32 9.91
C ILE A 166 -2.22 -8.62 11.41
N ARG A 167 -2.97 -7.80 12.17
CA ARG A 167 -3.11 -7.97 13.63
C ARG A 167 -3.67 -9.35 14.01
N ARG A 168 -4.58 -9.91 13.21
CA ARG A 168 -5.13 -11.26 13.44
C ARG A 168 -4.06 -12.35 13.35
N ALA A 169 -3.15 -12.24 12.38
CA ALA A 169 -2.07 -13.22 12.18
C ALA A 169 -0.85 -12.97 13.08
N ARG A 170 -0.55 -11.71 13.40
CA ARG A 170 0.57 -11.29 14.24
C ARG A 170 0.10 -10.35 15.36
N PRO A 171 -0.45 -10.88 16.47
CA PRO A 171 -0.92 -10.06 17.59
C PRO A 171 0.16 -9.22 18.26
N ASP A 172 1.45 -9.52 18.05
CA ASP A 172 2.62 -8.84 18.60
C ASP A 172 3.15 -7.67 17.75
N VAL A 173 2.66 -7.51 16.52
CA VAL A 173 3.13 -6.46 15.59
C VAL A 173 2.90 -5.05 16.17
N PHE A 174 3.84 -4.12 15.97
CA PHE A 174 3.54 -2.70 16.09
C PHE A 174 2.96 -2.20 14.77
N LEU A 175 1.71 -1.75 14.78
CA LEU A 175 1.02 -1.22 13.59
C LEU A 175 0.80 0.28 13.75
N HIS A 176 1.27 1.05 12.78
CA HIS A 176 0.93 2.45 12.62
C HIS A 176 0.19 2.62 11.29
N HIS A 177 -0.96 3.29 11.29
CA HIS A 177 -1.69 3.62 10.06
C HIS A 177 -1.85 5.13 9.96
N PHE A 178 -1.23 5.74 8.95
CA PHE A 178 -1.29 7.17 8.72
C PHE A 178 -2.16 7.47 7.50
N ILE A 179 -3.17 8.32 7.65
CA ILE A 179 -4.08 8.74 6.57
C ILE A 179 -3.68 10.13 6.08
N HIS A 180 -3.46 10.28 4.77
CA HIS A 180 -2.93 11.53 4.18
C HIS A 180 -4.01 12.54 3.80
N ILE A 181 -5.27 12.10 3.82
CA ILE A 181 -6.44 12.90 3.47
C ILE A 181 -7.32 13.15 4.70
N PRO A 182 -8.27 14.10 4.65
CA PRO A 182 -9.09 14.41 5.80
C PRO A 182 -9.89 13.19 6.28
N TRP A 183 -10.29 13.22 7.54
CA TRP A 183 -11.28 12.27 8.05
C TRP A 183 -12.68 12.86 7.89
N THR A 184 -13.63 12.00 7.54
CA THR A 184 -15.02 12.40 7.35
C THR A 184 -15.73 12.69 8.68
N GLN A 185 -16.79 13.50 8.67
CA GLN A 185 -17.58 13.74 9.87
C GLN A 185 -18.43 12.50 10.18
N PRO A 186 -18.84 12.29 11.44
CA PRO A 186 -19.66 11.13 11.81
C PRO A 186 -21.01 11.03 11.08
N ASP A 187 -21.50 12.15 10.53
CA ASP A 187 -22.80 12.30 9.85
C ASP A 187 -22.72 12.39 8.31
N ALA A 188 -21.52 12.21 7.75
CA ALA A 188 -21.27 12.22 6.31
C ALA A 188 -21.70 10.95 5.59
#